data_AF-U1PHW5-F1
#
_entry.id   AF-U1PHW5-F1
#
_cell.length_a   1.000
_cell.length_b   1.000
_cell.length_c   1.000
_cell.angle_alpha   90.00
_cell.angle_beta   90.00
_cell.angle_gamma   90.00
#
_symmetry.space_group_name_H-M   'P 1'
#
loop_
_entity.id
_entity.type
_entity.pdbx_description
1 polymer ?
#
loop_
_entity_poly.entity_id
_entity_poly.type
_entity_poly.pdbx_seq_one_letter_code
_entity_poly.pdbx_strand_id
1 'polypeptide(L)'
;VPMAPTHGAAVTGTGPAARRPSSSDRYGGDVLSVNPHRTGPSAVRPESVHVPVTPGLVVEDRQTGFVGAAVAVEKSGGQHVVVLEDRHGTRRGFALGPGFWIDGRPVILDPPVARKREPAGPVSAAGRRLTASGSYAVEGERAKVARASRIWVEGKHDAELVEKVWGDDLRHEGVVVLMLDGVDNLEEVMADFGPGPERRAGVLVDHLVAGSKESRIAQRVAEMSGGENVLVLGHPYVDVWQAVKPARVGLEDWPEVPRGIDIKHGTLEALGWPHATQADVARGWQRILATVRSYKDLEPSLLGRMEELIDFVTAPGTR
;
A
#
# COMPACT_ATOMS: atom_id res chain seq x y z
N VAL A 1 -39.96 34.59 51.85
CA VAL A 1 -39.34 35.05 50.60
C VAL A 1 -38.15 34.15 50.32
N PRO A 2 -38.20 33.25 49.32
CA PRO A 2 -37.14 32.26 49.12
C PRO A 2 -35.97 32.86 48.32
N MET A 3 -34.76 32.40 48.62
CA MET A 3 -33.53 32.67 47.88
C MET A 3 -33.52 31.91 46.55
N ALA A 4 -33.16 32.60 45.47
CA ALA A 4 -32.87 32.00 44.17
C ALA A 4 -31.36 31.75 44.03
N PRO A 5 -30.91 30.60 43.48
CA PRO A 5 -29.51 30.36 43.19
C PRO A 5 -29.14 30.93 41.82
N THR A 6 -28.09 31.74 41.78
CA THR A 6 -27.43 32.24 40.56
C THR A 6 -26.76 31.08 39.81
N HIS A 7 -27.28 30.74 38.63
CA HIS A 7 -26.57 29.89 37.67
C HIS A 7 -25.55 30.74 36.91
N GLY A 8 -24.26 30.51 37.17
CA GLY A 8 -23.17 30.99 36.33
C GLY A 8 -23.11 30.14 35.06
N ALA A 9 -23.62 30.67 33.95
CA ALA A 9 -23.39 30.09 32.62
C ALA A 9 -21.93 30.37 32.22
N ALA A 10 -21.11 29.32 32.16
CA ALA A 10 -19.81 29.37 31.52
C ALA A 10 -20.00 29.60 30.02
N VAL A 11 -19.69 30.81 29.56
CA VAL A 11 -19.60 31.14 28.13
C VAL A 11 -18.30 30.53 27.62
N THR A 12 -18.36 29.31 27.09
CA THR A 12 -17.35 28.79 26.16
C THR A 12 -17.50 29.54 24.84
N GLY A 13 -16.89 30.72 24.73
CA GLY A 13 -16.80 31.44 23.47
C GLY A 13 -15.81 30.74 22.56
N THR A 14 -16.29 29.87 21.67
CA THR A 14 -15.61 29.57 20.41
C THR A 14 -15.70 30.83 19.55
N GLY A 15 -14.73 31.74 19.74
CA GLY A 15 -14.54 32.86 18.83
C GLY A 15 -14.29 32.35 17.41
N PRO A 16 -14.70 33.10 16.36
CA PRO A 16 -14.47 32.69 14.98
C PRO A 16 -12.96 32.51 14.76
N ALA A 17 -12.58 31.42 14.08
CA ALA A 17 -11.19 31.17 13.72
C ALA A 17 -10.62 32.41 13.01
N ALA A 18 -9.47 32.90 13.49
CA ALA A 18 -8.84 34.10 12.97
C ALA A 18 -8.68 34.04 11.45
N ARG A 19 -9.19 35.06 10.75
CA ARG A 19 -9.10 35.16 9.29
C ARG A 19 -7.64 35.21 8.87
N ARG A 20 -7.20 34.32 7.97
CA ARG A 20 -5.82 34.31 7.47
C ARG A 20 -5.51 35.55 6.61
N PRO A 21 -4.24 35.99 6.56
CA PRO A 21 -3.79 37.03 5.65
C PRO A 21 -4.10 36.72 4.18
N SER A 22 -4.52 37.73 3.43
CA SER A 22 -4.86 37.66 2.00
C SER A 22 -4.18 38.81 1.25
N SER A 23 -4.36 38.86 -0.08
CA SER A 23 -3.88 39.98 -0.89
C SER A 23 -4.55 41.31 -0.52
N SER A 24 -5.82 41.28 -0.07
CA SER A 24 -6.59 42.45 0.36
C SER A 24 -6.43 42.79 1.85
N ASP A 25 -5.94 41.84 2.66
CA ASP A 25 -5.73 41.99 4.09
C ASP A 25 -4.40 41.36 4.51
N ARG A 26 -3.34 42.17 4.57
CA ARG A 26 -1.97 41.67 4.83
C ARG A 26 -1.76 41.11 6.23
N TYR A 27 -2.62 41.46 7.20
CA TYR A 27 -2.43 41.11 8.60
C TYR A 27 -3.41 40.02 9.07
N GLY A 28 -4.56 39.87 8.40
CA GLY A 28 -5.59 38.94 8.81
C GLY A 28 -6.36 39.44 10.04
N GLY A 29 -7.17 38.55 10.62
CA GLY A 29 -8.05 38.88 11.75
C GLY A 29 -7.36 38.92 13.11
N ASP A 30 -6.24 38.19 13.28
CA ASP A 30 -5.47 38.17 14.51
C ASP A 30 -4.00 37.79 14.22
N VAL A 31 -3.11 38.76 14.42
CA VAL A 31 -1.67 38.65 14.13
C VAL A 31 -0.90 37.83 15.18
N LEU A 32 -1.49 37.59 16.36
CA LEU A 32 -0.88 36.76 17.40
C LEU A 32 -1.13 35.28 17.15
N SER A 33 -2.26 34.92 16.55
CA SER A 33 -2.57 33.53 16.17
C SER A 33 -2.03 33.13 14.80
N VAL A 34 -1.87 34.08 13.88
CA VAL A 34 -1.36 33.83 12.52
C VAL A 34 -0.26 34.85 12.20
N ASN A 35 0.97 34.39 12.00
CA ASN A 35 2.10 35.28 11.72
C ASN A 35 2.11 35.71 10.24
N PRO A 36 1.75 36.97 9.91
CA PRO A 36 1.64 37.44 8.52
C PRO A 36 2.99 37.53 7.79
N HIS A 37 4.10 37.49 8.53
CA HIS A 37 5.43 37.40 7.91
C HIS A 37 5.75 36.00 7.39
N ARG A 38 5.04 34.96 7.87
CA ARG A 38 5.24 33.57 7.48
C ARG A 38 4.11 33.00 6.63
N THR A 39 2.90 33.53 6.77
CA THR A 39 1.69 33.00 6.11
C THR A 39 1.04 34.03 5.18
N GLY A 40 0.61 33.58 4.00
CA GLY A 40 -0.17 34.38 3.06
C GLY A 40 0.63 34.90 1.85
N PRO A 41 -0.04 35.53 0.87
CA PRO A 41 0.58 35.86 -0.42
C PRO A 41 1.71 36.88 -0.34
N SER A 42 1.71 37.71 0.71
CA SER A 42 2.65 38.81 0.94
C SER A 42 3.70 38.51 2.01
N ALA A 43 3.85 37.24 2.40
CA ALA A 43 4.78 36.82 3.44
C ALA A 43 6.23 37.10 3.03
N VAL A 44 6.96 37.81 3.90
CA VAL A 44 8.37 38.18 3.65
C VAL A 44 9.31 36.99 3.91
N ARG A 45 8.90 36.04 4.75
CA ARG A 45 9.64 34.82 5.07
C ARG A 45 8.69 33.61 5.08
N PRO A 46 8.19 33.20 3.91
CA PRO A 46 7.18 32.15 3.80
C PRO A 46 7.68 30.85 4.45
N GLU A 47 6.77 30.18 5.17
CA GLU A 47 7.01 28.83 5.65
C GLU A 47 7.02 27.82 4.48
N SER A 48 7.81 26.75 4.63
CA SER A 48 7.80 25.69 3.63
C SER A 48 6.47 24.94 3.67
N VAL A 49 5.89 24.73 2.50
CA VAL A 49 4.66 23.93 2.35
C VAL A 49 5.01 22.53 1.86
N HIS A 50 4.36 21.54 2.44
CA HIS A 50 4.43 20.15 2.00
C HIS A 50 3.76 19.96 0.64
N VAL A 51 4.50 19.46 -0.34
CA VAL A 51 4.05 19.25 -1.72
C VAL A 51 4.43 17.84 -2.16
N PRO A 52 3.47 16.96 -2.46
CA PRO A 52 3.78 15.65 -2.99
C PRO A 52 4.31 15.76 -4.42
N VAL A 53 5.34 15.00 -4.75
CA VAL A 53 5.89 14.97 -6.11
C VAL A 53 4.88 14.39 -7.09
N THR A 54 4.62 15.12 -8.18
CA THR A 54 3.83 14.67 -9.32
C THR A 54 4.67 14.73 -10.60
N PRO A 55 4.45 13.84 -11.58
CA PRO A 55 5.14 13.92 -12.86
C PRO A 55 4.92 15.30 -13.53
N GLY A 56 6.01 15.91 -13.99
CA GLY A 56 6.00 17.24 -14.59
C GLY A 56 6.06 18.40 -13.60
N LEU A 57 6.05 18.15 -12.28
CA LEU A 57 6.23 19.19 -11.27
C LEU A 57 7.61 19.83 -11.43
N VAL A 58 7.66 21.13 -11.75
CA VAL A 58 8.91 21.88 -11.89
C VAL A 58 9.31 22.45 -10.55
N VAL A 59 10.53 22.15 -10.11
CA VAL A 59 11.08 22.61 -8.84
C VAL A 59 12.51 23.11 -9.04
N GLU A 60 12.94 24.02 -8.17
CA GLU A 60 14.32 24.46 -8.04
C GLU A 60 14.92 23.85 -6.77
N ASP A 61 16.04 23.12 -6.88
CA ASP A 61 16.85 22.76 -5.71
C ASP A 61 17.66 23.97 -5.24
N ARG A 62 17.41 24.43 -4.02
CA ARG A 62 17.99 25.68 -3.50
C ARG A 62 19.50 25.58 -3.30
N GLN A 63 20.01 24.39 -3.01
CA GLN A 63 21.44 24.20 -2.72
C GLN A 63 22.29 24.28 -3.99
N THR A 64 21.83 23.67 -5.08
CA THR A 64 22.58 23.59 -6.34
C THR A 64 22.09 24.57 -7.41
N GLY A 65 20.91 25.18 -7.23
CA GLY A 65 20.26 26.04 -8.22
C GLY A 65 19.70 25.27 -9.43
N PHE A 66 19.62 23.94 -9.34
CA PHE A 66 19.15 23.11 -10.45
C PHE A 66 17.62 23.21 -10.57
N VAL A 67 17.15 23.56 -11.76
CA VAL A 67 15.71 23.66 -12.07
C VAL A 67 15.33 22.57 -13.05
N GLY A 68 14.35 21.74 -12.69
CA GLY A 68 13.88 20.65 -13.56
C GLY A 68 12.49 20.15 -13.21
N ALA A 69 11.89 19.45 -14.16
CA ALA A 69 10.61 18.75 -14.01
C ALA A 69 10.82 17.37 -13.41
N ALA A 70 10.00 16.98 -12.43
CA ALA A 70 10.02 15.65 -11.87
C ALA A 70 9.59 14.60 -12.91
N VAL A 71 10.49 13.68 -13.23
CA VAL A 71 10.25 12.60 -14.21
C VAL A 71 10.10 11.23 -13.56
N ALA A 72 10.68 11.04 -12.36
CA ALA A 72 10.55 9.82 -11.59
C ALA A 72 10.76 10.07 -10.09
N VAL A 73 10.27 9.16 -9.26
CA VAL A 73 10.68 9.03 -7.86
C VAL A 73 11.15 7.60 -7.64
N GLU A 74 12.37 7.45 -7.18
CA GLU A 74 13.03 6.17 -6.97
C GLU A 74 13.27 5.93 -5.48
N LYS A 75 13.34 4.66 -5.07
CA LYS A 75 13.82 4.29 -3.73
C LYS A 75 15.29 3.89 -3.85
N SER A 76 16.18 4.60 -3.17
CA SER A 76 17.61 4.29 -3.12
C SER A 76 18.12 4.38 -1.69
N GLY A 77 18.75 3.32 -1.18
CA GLY A 77 19.37 3.30 0.15
C GLY A 77 18.42 3.61 1.32
N GLY A 78 17.13 3.25 1.21
CA GLY A 78 16.11 3.55 2.23
C GLY A 78 15.54 4.97 2.17
N GLN A 79 15.97 5.80 1.22
CA GLN A 79 15.45 7.15 0.98
C GLN A 79 14.71 7.23 -0.36
N HIS A 80 13.74 8.14 -0.45
CA HIS A 80 13.11 8.47 -1.72
C HIS A 80 13.90 9.58 -2.40
N VAL A 81 14.19 9.39 -3.68
CA VAL A 81 14.94 10.34 -4.52
C VAL A 81 14.02 10.77 -5.66
N VAL A 82 13.83 12.07 -5.85
CA VAL A 82 13.17 12.61 -7.05
C VAL A 82 14.21 12.79 -8.15
N VAL A 83 13.91 12.30 -9.33
CA VAL A 83 14.70 12.55 -10.55
C VAL A 83 14.09 13.75 -11.26
N LEU A 84 14.87 14.81 -11.40
CA LEU A 84 14.52 16.04 -12.10
C LEU A 84 15.21 16.08 -13.47
N GLU A 85 14.49 16.47 -14.51
CA GLU A 85 15.01 16.72 -15.86
C GLU A 85 14.93 18.20 -16.18
N ASP A 86 16.05 18.82 -16.56
CA ASP A 86 16.08 20.22 -16.99
C ASP A 86 15.62 20.40 -18.45
N ARG A 87 15.51 21.65 -18.90
CA ARG A 87 15.11 21.99 -20.28
C ARG A 87 16.08 21.51 -21.37
N HIS A 88 17.29 21.09 -21.00
CA HIS A 88 18.31 20.59 -21.89
C HIS A 88 18.39 19.05 -21.87
N GLY A 89 17.51 18.39 -21.10
CA GLY A 89 17.43 16.93 -20.98
C GLY A 89 18.39 16.35 -19.92
N THR A 90 19.06 17.18 -19.13
CA THR A 90 19.96 16.71 -18.07
C THR A 90 19.14 16.16 -16.91
N ARG A 91 19.41 14.92 -16.47
CA ARG A 91 18.72 14.29 -15.34
C ARG A 91 19.59 14.24 -14.10
N ARG A 92 19.04 14.62 -12.95
CA ARG A 92 19.71 14.56 -11.65
C ARG A 92 18.76 14.11 -10.55
N GLY A 93 19.26 13.27 -9.65
CA GLY A 93 18.52 12.80 -8.48
C GLY A 93 18.75 13.70 -7.27
N PHE A 94 17.68 13.98 -6.52
CA PHE A 94 17.71 14.74 -5.27
C PHE A 94 16.89 14.02 -4.20
N ALA A 95 17.36 14.01 -2.95
CA ALA A 95 16.61 13.42 -1.85
C ALA A 95 15.30 14.21 -1.61
N LEU A 96 14.20 13.51 -1.38
CA LEU A 96 12.96 14.14 -0.94
C LEU A 96 13.13 14.81 0.42
N GLY A 97 12.32 15.83 0.69
CA GLY A 97 12.39 16.65 1.91
C GLY A 97 12.49 18.15 1.63
N PRO A 98 12.96 18.94 2.61
CA PRO A 98 13.09 20.39 2.47
C PRO A 98 14.24 20.76 1.52
N GLY A 99 14.22 21.99 1.00
CA GLY A 99 15.31 22.54 0.18
C GLY A 99 14.91 22.89 -1.25
N PHE A 100 13.65 22.66 -1.63
CA PHE A 100 13.14 22.95 -2.95
C PHE A 100 12.29 24.22 -2.97
N TRP A 101 12.28 24.92 -4.09
CA TRP A 101 11.42 26.07 -4.36
C TRP A 101 10.48 25.80 -5.54
N ILE A 102 9.24 26.29 -5.43
CA ILE A 102 8.27 26.38 -6.52
C ILE A 102 7.88 27.84 -6.65
N ASP A 103 8.06 28.42 -7.84
CA ASP A 103 7.77 29.84 -8.13
C ASP A 103 8.37 30.79 -7.08
N GLY A 104 9.61 30.52 -6.65
CA GLY A 104 10.32 31.32 -5.65
C GLY A 104 9.87 31.12 -4.20
N ARG A 105 9.02 30.13 -3.91
CA ARG A 105 8.53 29.81 -2.56
C ARG A 105 9.07 28.48 -2.07
N PRO A 106 9.55 28.40 -0.81
CA PRO A 106 10.10 27.17 -0.27
C PRO A 106 9.02 26.10 -0.09
N VAL A 107 9.37 24.86 -0.40
CA VAL A 107 8.53 23.67 -0.24
C VAL A 107 9.32 22.51 0.38
N ILE A 108 8.58 21.55 0.92
CA ILE A 108 9.09 20.23 1.35
C ILE A 108 8.49 19.24 0.35
N LEU A 109 9.33 18.54 -0.41
CA LEU A 109 8.85 17.54 -1.35
C LEU A 109 8.57 16.23 -0.62
N ASP A 110 7.32 15.81 -0.64
CA ASP A 110 6.87 14.54 -0.09
C ASP A 110 6.82 13.45 -1.18
N PRO A 111 6.86 12.16 -0.80
CA PRO A 111 6.64 11.07 -1.73
C PRO A 111 5.33 11.24 -2.52
N PRO A 112 5.25 10.71 -3.76
CA PRO A 112 4.01 10.76 -4.53
C PRO A 112 2.85 10.19 -3.73
N VAL A 113 1.73 10.92 -3.68
CA VAL A 113 0.49 10.37 -3.12
C VAL A 113 0.10 9.19 -3.99
N ALA A 114 -0.02 8.00 -3.40
CA ALA A 114 -0.55 6.85 -4.10
C ALA A 114 -1.88 7.26 -4.74
N ARG A 115 -1.95 7.20 -6.08
CA ARG A 115 -3.20 7.53 -6.78
C ARG A 115 -4.29 6.65 -6.18
N LYS A 116 -5.34 7.25 -5.61
CA LYS A 116 -6.57 6.53 -5.29
C LYS A 116 -7.04 5.91 -6.60
N ARG A 117 -6.85 4.60 -6.73
CA ARG A 117 -7.41 3.84 -7.84
C ARG A 117 -8.92 3.97 -7.69
N GLU A 118 -9.61 4.41 -8.73
CA GLU A 118 -11.06 4.24 -8.73
C GLU A 118 -11.33 2.73 -8.64
N PRO A 119 -12.19 2.28 -7.72
CA PRO A 119 -12.49 0.86 -7.58
C PRO A 119 -13.09 0.36 -8.89
N ALA A 120 -12.32 -0.45 -9.61
CA ALA A 120 -12.68 -1.05 -10.89
C ALA A 120 -13.41 -2.39 -10.69
N GLY A 121 -14.12 -2.55 -9.58
CA GLY A 121 -14.79 -3.79 -9.26
C GLY A 121 -16.17 -3.91 -9.92
N PRO A 122 -16.74 -5.13 -9.93
CA PRO A 122 -18.05 -5.40 -10.51
C PRO A 122 -19.16 -4.61 -9.79
N VAL A 123 -20.31 -4.47 -10.44
CA VAL A 123 -21.51 -3.88 -9.82
C VAL A 123 -22.42 -5.02 -9.33
N SER A 124 -22.96 -4.89 -8.12
CA SER A 124 -23.92 -5.85 -7.57
C SER A 124 -25.25 -5.82 -8.32
N ALA A 125 -26.08 -6.85 -8.13
CA ALA A 125 -27.42 -6.88 -8.72
C ALA A 125 -28.31 -5.68 -8.31
N ALA A 126 -28.00 -5.06 -7.16
CA ALA A 126 -28.68 -3.87 -6.65
C ALA A 126 -28.04 -2.55 -7.10
N GLY A 127 -27.10 -2.57 -8.06
CA GLY A 127 -26.47 -1.37 -8.61
C GLY A 127 -25.35 -0.77 -7.76
N ARG A 128 -24.92 -1.44 -6.67
CA ARG A 128 -23.83 -0.96 -5.81
C ARG A 128 -22.48 -1.40 -6.35
N ARG A 129 -21.48 -0.51 -6.33
CA ARG A 129 -20.10 -0.85 -6.69
C ARG A 129 -19.51 -1.83 -5.69
N LEU A 130 -18.76 -2.81 -6.18
CA LEU A 130 -18.00 -3.75 -5.39
C LEU A 130 -16.50 -3.50 -5.55
N THR A 131 -15.70 -3.96 -4.59
CA THR A 131 -14.25 -4.13 -4.75
C THR A 131 -13.95 -5.35 -5.62
N ALA A 132 -12.69 -5.54 -6.01
CA ALA A 132 -12.28 -6.70 -6.79
C ALA A 132 -12.45 -8.02 -6.00
N SER A 133 -12.39 -8.00 -4.67
CA SER A 133 -12.68 -9.15 -3.79
C SER A 133 -14.18 -9.47 -3.69
N GLY A 134 -15.05 -8.51 -4.06
CA GLY A 134 -16.50 -8.66 -4.05
C GLY A 134 -17.21 -7.99 -2.88
N SER A 135 -16.51 -7.32 -1.97
CA SER A 135 -17.10 -6.48 -0.92
C SER A 135 -17.76 -5.23 -1.50
N TYR A 136 -18.62 -4.56 -0.74
CA TYR A 136 -19.15 -3.26 -1.15
C TYR A 136 -18.07 -2.18 -1.11
N ALA A 137 -17.87 -1.49 -2.23
CA ALA A 137 -16.96 -0.36 -2.27
C ALA A 137 -17.51 0.79 -1.40
N VAL A 138 -16.65 1.34 -0.55
CA VAL A 138 -16.95 2.50 0.28
C VAL A 138 -16.38 3.76 -0.39
N GLU A 139 -17.26 4.67 -0.80
CA GLU A 139 -16.85 5.94 -1.41
C GLU A 139 -16.58 7.01 -0.33
N GLY A 140 -15.52 7.80 -0.51
CA GLY A 140 -15.28 9.01 0.29
C GLY A 140 -14.58 8.81 1.64
N GLU A 141 -14.08 7.61 1.95
CA GLU A 141 -13.41 7.38 3.23
C GLU A 141 -11.99 8.01 3.31
N ARG A 142 -11.66 8.48 4.51
CA ARG A 142 -10.30 8.91 4.88
C ARG A 142 -9.43 7.67 5.08
N ALA A 143 -8.16 7.74 4.71
CA ALA A 143 -7.22 6.66 4.97
C ALA A 143 -7.20 6.34 6.47
N LYS A 144 -7.48 5.08 6.84
CA LYS A 144 -7.36 4.62 8.22
C LYS A 144 -5.88 4.54 8.59
N VAL A 145 -5.57 4.74 9.87
CA VAL A 145 -4.23 4.43 10.39
C VAL A 145 -4.02 2.93 10.18
N ALA A 146 -2.84 2.56 9.66
CA ALA A 146 -2.52 1.16 9.50
C ALA A 146 -2.62 0.45 10.86
N ARG A 147 -3.29 -0.69 10.88
CA ARG A 147 -3.33 -1.60 12.02
C ARG A 147 -1.91 -1.98 12.43
N ALA A 148 -1.74 -2.59 13.59
CA ALA A 148 -0.52 -3.25 13.99
C ALA A 148 -0.36 -4.60 13.27
N SER A 149 -1.47 -5.32 13.05
CA SER A 149 -1.49 -6.63 12.37
C SER A 149 -1.03 -6.55 10.90
N ARG A 150 -0.40 -7.61 10.41
CA ARG A 150 0.19 -7.69 9.06
C ARG A 150 -0.13 -9.01 8.39
N ILE A 151 -0.13 -9.00 7.06
CA ILE A 151 -0.12 -10.22 6.25
C ILE A 151 1.23 -10.32 5.56
N TRP A 152 1.82 -11.51 5.55
CA TRP A 152 2.97 -11.84 4.71
C TRP A 152 2.57 -12.79 3.62
N VAL A 153 3.18 -12.61 2.47
CA VAL A 153 3.09 -13.52 1.32
C VAL A 153 4.49 -13.95 0.89
N GLU A 154 4.61 -15.17 0.39
CA GLU A 154 5.91 -15.78 0.09
C GLU A 154 6.70 -14.99 -0.96
N GLY A 155 6.06 -14.66 -2.07
CA GLY A 155 6.71 -14.05 -3.23
C GLY A 155 6.09 -12.74 -3.71
N LYS A 156 6.78 -12.14 -4.67
CA LYS A 156 6.32 -10.92 -5.35
C LYS A 156 5.02 -11.13 -6.13
N HIS A 157 4.85 -12.27 -6.79
CA HIS A 157 3.67 -12.54 -7.60
C HIS A 157 2.41 -12.65 -6.72
N ASP A 158 2.54 -13.27 -5.56
CA ASP A 158 1.51 -13.32 -4.52
C ASP A 158 1.11 -11.92 -4.08
N ALA A 159 2.10 -11.09 -3.75
CA ALA A 159 1.85 -9.71 -3.34
C ALA A 159 1.11 -8.91 -4.42
N GLU A 160 1.51 -9.07 -5.68
CA GLU A 160 0.85 -8.41 -6.82
C GLU A 160 -0.58 -8.92 -7.04
N LEU A 161 -0.83 -10.21 -6.87
CA LEU A 161 -2.18 -10.78 -6.97
C LEU A 161 -3.07 -10.33 -5.82
N VAL A 162 -2.54 -10.38 -4.60
CA VAL A 162 -3.24 -9.95 -3.39
C VAL A 162 -3.60 -8.47 -3.47
N GLU A 163 -2.65 -7.62 -3.83
CA GLU A 163 -2.88 -6.18 -4.03
C GLU A 163 -3.93 -5.95 -5.12
N LYS A 164 -3.93 -6.73 -6.20
CA LYS A 164 -4.89 -6.57 -7.29
C LYS A 164 -6.33 -6.91 -6.90
N VAL A 165 -6.53 -7.94 -6.08
CA VAL A 165 -7.87 -8.46 -5.77
C VAL A 165 -8.39 -7.96 -4.42
N TRP A 166 -7.56 -7.93 -3.38
CA TRP A 166 -7.95 -7.54 -2.02
C TRP A 166 -7.38 -6.20 -1.56
N GLY A 167 -6.54 -5.52 -2.36
CA GLY A 167 -5.87 -4.29 -1.93
C GLY A 167 -6.83 -3.19 -1.46
N ASP A 168 -8.00 -3.07 -2.08
CA ASP A 168 -9.03 -2.10 -1.66
C ASP A 168 -9.58 -2.40 -0.27
N ASP A 169 -9.92 -3.66 0.00
CA ASP A 169 -10.43 -4.13 1.28
C ASP A 169 -9.36 -4.07 2.38
N LEU A 170 -8.13 -4.50 2.07
CA LEU A 170 -7.01 -4.45 3.02
C LEU A 170 -6.67 -3.01 3.41
N ARG A 171 -6.70 -2.07 2.45
CA ARG A 171 -6.53 -0.64 2.74
C ARG A 171 -7.70 -0.07 3.53
N HIS A 172 -8.92 -0.54 3.29
CA HIS A 172 -10.08 -0.19 4.12
C HIS A 172 -9.91 -0.72 5.55
N GLU A 173 -9.36 -1.91 5.73
CA GLU A 173 -9.09 -2.49 7.06
C GLU A 173 -7.81 -1.97 7.71
N GLY A 174 -6.98 -1.22 7.00
CA GLY A 174 -5.67 -0.77 7.49
C GLY A 174 -4.64 -1.89 7.61
N VAL A 175 -4.85 -3.03 6.96
CA VAL A 175 -3.93 -4.17 6.95
C VAL A 175 -2.88 -3.98 5.85
N VAL A 176 -1.62 -4.20 6.19
CA VAL A 176 -0.50 -4.10 5.25
C VAL A 176 -0.01 -5.49 4.88
N VAL A 177 0.24 -5.69 3.58
CA VAL A 177 0.86 -6.89 3.02
C VAL A 177 2.35 -6.68 2.83
N LEU A 178 3.15 -7.64 3.28
CA LEU A 178 4.62 -7.64 3.22
C LEU A 178 5.10 -8.91 2.49
N MET A 179 6.30 -8.86 1.91
CA MET A 179 6.93 -10.04 1.31
C MET A 179 7.78 -10.75 2.37
N LEU A 180 7.79 -12.08 2.33
CA LEU A 180 8.68 -12.94 3.13
C LEU A 180 10.04 -13.16 2.46
N ASP A 181 10.09 -13.06 1.13
CA ASP A 181 11.24 -13.47 0.32
C ASP A 181 11.64 -14.94 0.56
N GLY A 182 10.63 -15.80 0.65
CA GLY A 182 10.75 -17.24 0.90
C GLY A 182 10.40 -17.65 2.34
N VAL A 183 9.81 -18.85 2.47
CA VAL A 183 9.36 -19.38 3.78
C VAL A 183 10.49 -19.56 4.80
N ASP A 184 11.74 -19.69 4.35
CA ASP A 184 12.92 -19.85 5.23
C ASP A 184 13.12 -18.68 6.19
N ASN A 185 12.69 -17.48 5.80
CA ASN A 185 12.85 -16.27 6.61
C ASN A 185 11.76 -16.15 7.69
N LEU A 186 10.75 -17.02 7.69
CA LEU A 186 9.55 -16.82 8.49
C LEU A 186 9.83 -16.75 10.00
N GLU A 187 10.72 -17.61 10.51
CA GLU A 187 11.06 -17.62 11.94
C GLU A 187 11.70 -16.30 12.39
N GLU A 188 12.66 -15.78 11.61
CA GLU A 188 13.34 -14.51 11.88
C GLU A 188 12.36 -13.33 11.78
N VAL A 189 11.55 -13.29 10.72
CA VAL A 189 10.55 -12.25 10.51
C VAL A 189 9.51 -12.23 11.62
N MET A 190 9.08 -13.40 12.13
CA MET A 190 8.15 -13.47 13.26
C MET A 190 8.81 -13.06 14.57
N ALA A 191 10.07 -13.41 14.81
CA ALA A 191 10.81 -12.95 15.98
C ALA A 191 10.94 -11.42 16.02
N ASP A 192 11.31 -10.81 14.90
CA ASP A 192 11.45 -9.35 14.77
C ASP A 192 10.10 -8.62 14.81
N PHE A 193 9.08 -9.23 14.21
CA PHE A 193 7.74 -8.68 14.29
C PHE A 193 7.30 -8.66 15.75
N GLY A 194 7.32 -9.78 16.46
CA GLY A 194 6.72 -9.93 17.79
C GLY A 194 5.18 -9.97 17.72
N PRO A 195 4.58 -11.07 17.23
CA PRO A 195 3.13 -11.26 17.21
C PRO A 195 2.54 -11.22 18.63
N GLY A 196 1.35 -10.64 18.75
CA GLY A 196 0.64 -10.55 20.02
C GLY A 196 -0.87 -10.39 19.84
N PRO A 197 -1.66 -10.37 20.94
CA PRO A 197 -3.12 -10.37 20.86
C PRO A 197 -3.71 -9.18 20.08
N GLU A 198 -3.10 -8.00 20.19
CA GLU A 198 -3.52 -6.79 19.47
C GLU A 198 -2.79 -6.61 18.12
N ARG A 199 -1.85 -7.51 17.77
CA ARG A 199 -0.91 -7.39 16.65
C ARG A 199 -0.61 -8.76 16.04
N ARG A 200 -1.53 -9.25 15.22
CA ARG A 200 -1.49 -10.60 14.66
C ARG A 200 -0.72 -10.66 13.35
N ALA A 201 -0.18 -11.84 13.04
CA ALA A 201 0.51 -12.12 11.79
C ALA A 201 -0.27 -13.17 10.99
N GLY A 202 -0.79 -12.77 9.82
CA GLY A 202 -1.27 -13.71 8.82
C GLY A 202 -0.16 -14.04 7.83
N VAL A 203 0.00 -15.29 7.44
CA VAL A 203 1.05 -15.71 6.50
C VAL A 203 0.43 -16.62 5.45
N LEU A 204 0.59 -16.26 4.18
CA LEU A 204 0.25 -17.11 3.04
C LEU A 204 1.53 -17.63 2.39
N VAL A 205 1.65 -18.95 2.32
CA VAL A 205 2.76 -19.64 1.63
C VAL A 205 2.26 -20.55 0.52
N ASP A 206 3.12 -20.82 -0.44
CA ASP A 206 2.84 -21.72 -1.54
C ASP A 206 3.02 -23.17 -1.07
N HIS A 207 2.32 -24.10 -1.70
CA HIS A 207 2.51 -25.55 -1.54
C HIS A 207 2.54 -26.09 -0.09
N LEU A 208 1.74 -25.52 0.82
CA LEU A 208 1.71 -25.97 2.22
C LEU A 208 0.98 -27.32 2.37
N VAL A 209 1.74 -28.40 2.23
CA VAL A 209 1.27 -29.78 2.38
C VAL A 209 1.92 -30.49 3.57
N ALA A 210 1.26 -31.49 4.15
CA ALA A 210 1.78 -32.21 5.31
C ALA A 210 3.14 -32.88 5.01
N GLY A 211 4.12 -32.67 5.88
CA GLY A 211 5.48 -33.23 5.74
C GLY A 211 6.39 -32.45 4.78
N SER A 212 5.90 -31.35 4.20
CA SER A 212 6.71 -30.38 3.44
C SER A 212 7.67 -29.60 4.34
N LYS A 213 8.63 -28.89 3.74
CA LYS A 213 9.54 -28.02 4.48
C LYS A 213 8.79 -26.86 5.13
N GLU A 214 7.86 -26.30 4.37
CA GLU A 214 6.94 -25.22 4.70
C GLU A 214 6.12 -25.59 5.95
N SER A 215 5.55 -26.81 5.98
CA SER A 215 4.78 -27.28 7.15
C SER A 215 5.62 -27.42 8.43
N ARG A 216 6.91 -27.79 8.30
CA ARG A 216 7.82 -27.85 9.46
C ARG A 216 8.19 -26.46 9.96
N ILE A 217 8.39 -25.50 9.07
CA ILE A 217 8.67 -24.10 9.46
C ILE A 217 7.44 -23.50 10.15
N ALA A 218 6.25 -23.68 9.58
CA ALA A 218 5.00 -23.22 10.16
C ALA A 218 4.78 -23.77 11.58
N GLN A 219 5.09 -25.06 11.80
CA GLN A 219 4.99 -25.66 13.14
C GLN A 219 5.96 -25.02 14.13
N ARG A 220 7.22 -24.78 13.74
CA ARG A 220 8.20 -24.12 14.63
C ARG A 220 7.74 -22.73 15.03
N VAL A 221 7.18 -21.97 14.10
CA VAL A 221 6.63 -20.63 14.36
C VAL A 221 5.45 -20.68 15.35
N ALA A 222 4.58 -21.68 15.23
CA ALA A 222 3.48 -21.87 16.18
C ALA A 222 3.96 -22.19 17.60
N GLU A 223 5.16 -22.80 17.74
CA GLU A 223 5.80 -23.13 19.02
C GLU A 223 6.63 -21.97 19.60
N MET A 224 6.87 -20.89 18.84
CA MET A 224 7.56 -19.70 19.31
C MET A 224 6.71 -18.88 20.28
N SER A 225 7.35 -18.00 21.06
CA SER A 225 6.63 -17.04 21.90
C SER A 225 5.75 -16.12 21.04
N GLY A 226 4.45 -16.06 21.35
CA GLY A 226 3.46 -15.32 20.56
C GLY A 226 2.97 -16.06 19.32
N GLY A 227 3.41 -17.31 19.08
CA GLY A 227 3.01 -18.15 17.95
C GLY A 227 1.51 -18.38 17.85
N GLU A 228 0.77 -18.30 18.96
CA GLU A 228 -0.70 -18.35 18.98
C GLU A 228 -1.37 -17.14 18.28
N ASN A 229 -0.60 -16.08 18.02
CA ASN A 229 -1.02 -14.89 17.29
C ASN A 229 -0.51 -14.89 15.83
N VAL A 230 -0.02 -16.04 15.35
CA VAL A 230 0.39 -16.28 13.96
C VAL A 230 -0.54 -17.32 13.33
N LEU A 231 -1.06 -17.01 12.15
CA LEU A 231 -1.81 -17.94 11.33
C LEU A 231 -1.06 -18.17 10.01
N VAL A 232 -0.47 -19.35 9.86
CA VAL A 232 0.18 -19.77 8.62
C VAL A 232 -0.77 -20.64 7.83
N LEU A 233 -1.17 -20.14 6.66
CA LEU A 233 -1.96 -20.87 5.68
C LEU A 233 -1.17 -21.03 4.39
N GLY A 234 -1.57 -21.98 3.57
CA GLY A 234 -1.08 -22.06 2.22
C GLY A 234 -2.12 -22.57 1.25
N HIS A 235 -1.82 -22.39 -0.02
CA HIS A 235 -2.64 -22.88 -1.11
C HIS A 235 -2.06 -24.19 -1.68
N PRO A 236 -2.91 -25.05 -2.28
CA PRO A 236 -2.48 -26.38 -2.75
C PRO A 236 -1.56 -26.30 -3.99
N TYR A 237 -1.43 -25.13 -4.61
CA TYR A 237 -0.64 -24.93 -5.81
C TYR A 237 0.85 -24.90 -5.53
N VAL A 238 1.63 -25.33 -6.51
CA VAL A 238 3.09 -25.22 -6.50
C VAL A 238 3.51 -23.76 -6.65
N ASP A 239 2.72 -22.96 -7.37
CA ASP A 239 2.89 -21.52 -7.49
C ASP A 239 1.55 -20.82 -7.68
N VAL A 240 1.46 -19.59 -7.19
CA VAL A 240 0.27 -18.74 -7.26
C VAL A 240 -0.29 -18.52 -8.67
N TRP A 241 0.51 -18.71 -9.73
CA TRP A 241 0.02 -18.68 -11.12
C TRP A 241 -1.16 -19.62 -11.32
N GLN A 242 -1.10 -20.80 -10.73
CA GLN A 242 -2.13 -21.84 -10.85
C GLN A 242 -3.42 -21.50 -10.08
N ALA A 243 -3.38 -20.50 -9.20
CA ALA A 243 -4.58 -20.01 -8.52
C ALA A 243 -5.46 -19.12 -9.41
N VAL A 244 -4.97 -18.69 -10.57
CA VAL A 244 -5.79 -18.06 -11.61
C VAL A 244 -6.50 -19.14 -12.41
N LYS A 245 -7.81 -18.99 -12.63
CA LYS A 245 -8.59 -19.98 -13.40
C LYS A 245 -7.99 -20.18 -14.81
N PRO A 246 -7.75 -21.42 -15.27
CA PRO A 246 -7.16 -21.70 -16.58
C PRO A 246 -7.86 -20.98 -17.75
N ALA A 247 -9.19 -20.92 -17.71
CA ALA A 247 -10.00 -20.27 -18.75
C ALA A 247 -9.68 -18.78 -18.94
N ARG A 248 -9.07 -18.10 -17.95
CA ARG A 248 -8.66 -16.69 -18.06
C ARG A 248 -7.51 -16.48 -19.03
N VAL A 249 -6.71 -17.50 -19.24
CA VAL A 249 -5.56 -17.51 -20.15
C VAL A 249 -5.79 -18.40 -21.38
N GLY A 250 -7.05 -18.81 -21.61
CA GLY A 250 -7.45 -19.62 -22.77
C GLY A 250 -7.11 -21.10 -22.64
N LEU A 251 -6.97 -21.60 -21.40
CA LEU A 251 -6.67 -22.99 -21.11
C LEU A 251 -7.90 -23.70 -20.53
N GLU A 252 -7.99 -25.01 -20.77
CA GLU A 252 -8.93 -25.88 -20.04
C GLU A 252 -8.36 -26.21 -18.65
N ASP A 253 -7.09 -26.61 -18.62
CA ASP A 253 -6.32 -26.91 -17.41
C ASP A 253 -4.91 -26.29 -17.51
N TRP A 254 -4.29 -26.02 -16.35
CA TRP A 254 -2.88 -25.63 -16.33
C TRP A 254 -2.00 -26.79 -16.80
N PRO A 255 -0.93 -26.53 -17.59
CA PRO A 255 0.00 -27.57 -18.00
C PRO A 255 0.67 -28.25 -16.80
N GLU A 256 0.80 -29.57 -16.87
CA GLU A 256 1.59 -30.32 -15.91
C GLU A 256 3.08 -30.07 -16.16
N VAL A 257 3.77 -29.51 -15.16
CA VAL A 257 5.22 -29.33 -15.19
C VAL A 257 5.90 -30.48 -14.46
N PRO A 258 6.79 -31.25 -15.11
CA PRO A 258 7.53 -32.32 -14.46
C PRO A 258 8.30 -31.85 -13.22
N ARG A 259 8.37 -32.71 -12.20
CA ARG A 259 9.16 -32.43 -10.99
C ARG A 259 10.62 -32.16 -11.33
N GLY A 260 11.22 -31.19 -10.64
CA GLY A 260 12.61 -30.79 -10.85
C GLY A 260 12.80 -29.69 -11.90
N ILE A 261 11.73 -29.35 -12.64
CA ILE A 261 11.70 -28.16 -13.50
C ILE A 261 11.08 -27.01 -12.70
N ASP A 262 11.64 -25.81 -12.83
CA ASP A 262 11.03 -24.62 -12.25
C ASP A 262 9.62 -24.43 -12.83
N ILE A 263 8.64 -24.29 -11.93
CA ILE A 263 7.22 -24.26 -12.29
C ILE A 263 6.89 -23.10 -13.25
N LYS A 264 7.52 -21.93 -13.08
CA LYS A 264 7.28 -20.75 -13.93
C LYS A 264 7.87 -20.98 -15.32
N HIS A 265 9.12 -21.43 -15.38
CA HIS A 265 9.78 -21.77 -16.63
C HIS A 265 9.02 -22.86 -17.39
N GLY A 266 8.73 -23.99 -16.75
CA GLY A 266 8.00 -25.10 -17.39
C GLY A 266 6.60 -24.72 -17.84
N THR A 267 5.90 -23.87 -17.07
CA THR A 267 4.59 -23.36 -17.47
C THR A 267 4.70 -22.51 -18.73
N LEU A 268 5.66 -21.58 -18.80
CA LEU A 268 5.84 -20.73 -19.98
C LEU A 268 6.28 -21.53 -21.21
N GLU A 269 7.16 -22.51 -21.03
CA GLU A 269 7.57 -23.42 -22.08
C GLU A 269 6.37 -24.19 -22.66
N ALA A 270 5.54 -24.78 -21.80
CA ALA A 270 4.33 -25.50 -22.22
C ALA A 270 3.31 -24.59 -22.93
N LEU A 271 3.24 -23.31 -22.55
CA LEU A 271 2.39 -22.31 -23.20
C LEU A 271 2.97 -21.75 -24.51
N GLY A 272 4.21 -22.15 -24.88
CA GLY A 272 4.92 -21.61 -26.03
C GLY A 272 5.27 -20.12 -25.87
N TRP A 273 5.40 -19.64 -24.63
CA TRP A 273 5.77 -18.26 -24.32
C TRP A 273 7.28 -18.12 -24.10
N PRO A 274 7.85 -16.91 -24.28
CA PRO A 274 9.23 -16.65 -23.91
C PRO A 274 9.49 -17.03 -22.46
N HIS A 275 10.65 -17.65 -22.18
CA HIS A 275 10.94 -18.24 -20.87
C HIS A 275 12.44 -18.35 -20.53
N ALA A 276 13.32 -17.72 -21.33
CA ALA A 276 14.76 -17.89 -21.18
C ALA A 276 15.36 -17.02 -20.06
N THR A 277 14.65 -15.97 -19.63
CA THR A 277 15.16 -14.97 -18.70
C THR A 277 14.15 -14.64 -17.60
N GLN A 278 14.62 -14.10 -16.48
CA GLN A 278 13.74 -13.56 -15.44
C GLN A 278 12.78 -12.47 -15.96
N ALA A 279 13.22 -11.71 -16.97
CA ALA A 279 12.36 -10.71 -17.63
C ALA A 279 11.23 -11.37 -18.43
N ASP A 280 11.47 -12.55 -19.01
CA ASP A 280 10.41 -13.35 -19.64
C ASP A 280 9.40 -13.84 -18.60
N VAL A 281 9.88 -14.36 -17.46
CA VAL A 281 9.02 -14.78 -16.34
C VAL A 281 8.14 -13.65 -15.85
N ALA A 282 8.72 -12.46 -15.64
CA ALA A 282 7.97 -11.28 -15.24
C ALA A 282 6.92 -10.87 -16.29
N ARG A 283 7.24 -10.93 -17.59
CA ARG A 283 6.27 -10.65 -18.67
C ARG A 283 5.14 -11.68 -18.71
N GLY A 284 5.47 -12.96 -18.54
CA GLY A 284 4.50 -14.05 -18.44
C GLY A 284 3.52 -13.82 -17.30
N TRP A 285 4.05 -13.48 -16.11
CA TRP A 285 3.22 -13.13 -14.97
C TRP A 285 2.32 -11.91 -15.23
N GLN A 286 2.87 -10.81 -15.76
CA GLN A 286 2.06 -9.63 -16.06
C GLN A 286 0.95 -9.93 -17.07
N ARG A 287 1.20 -10.81 -18.04
CA ARG A 287 0.19 -11.29 -18.99
C ARG A 287 -0.93 -12.05 -18.28
N ILE A 288 -0.59 -12.97 -17.36
CA ILE A 288 -1.58 -13.72 -16.56
C ILE A 288 -2.36 -12.78 -15.65
N LEU A 289 -1.66 -11.97 -14.86
CA LEU A 289 -2.24 -11.03 -13.90
C LEU A 289 -3.21 -10.08 -14.59
N ALA A 290 -2.91 -9.58 -15.79
CA ALA A 290 -3.79 -8.71 -16.57
C ALA A 290 -5.18 -9.32 -16.85
N THR A 291 -5.30 -10.65 -16.90
CA THR A 291 -6.58 -11.35 -17.14
C THR A 291 -7.49 -11.44 -15.91
N VAL A 292 -6.92 -11.24 -14.71
CA VAL A 292 -7.65 -11.23 -13.43
C VAL A 292 -8.35 -9.89 -13.25
N ARG A 293 -9.67 -9.91 -13.08
CA ARG A 293 -10.48 -8.68 -12.90
C ARG A 293 -11.14 -8.61 -11.52
N SER A 294 -11.50 -9.76 -10.96
CA SER A 294 -12.08 -9.89 -9.62
C SER A 294 -11.83 -11.29 -9.07
N TYR A 295 -12.20 -11.52 -7.82
CA TYR A 295 -12.15 -12.81 -7.13
C TYR A 295 -12.74 -13.98 -7.95
N LYS A 296 -13.72 -13.70 -8.81
CA LYS A 296 -14.37 -14.71 -9.67
C LYS A 296 -13.43 -15.37 -10.67
N ASP A 297 -12.33 -14.71 -10.99
CA ASP A 297 -11.31 -15.19 -11.92
C ASP A 297 -10.24 -16.06 -11.21
N LEU A 298 -10.36 -16.29 -9.89
CA LEU A 298 -9.46 -17.10 -9.08
C LEU A 298 -10.11 -18.41 -8.60
N GLU A 299 -9.26 -19.37 -8.26
CA GLU A 299 -9.66 -20.64 -7.69
C GLU A 299 -10.15 -20.51 -6.24
N PRO A 300 -11.26 -21.19 -5.85
CA PRO A 300 -11.83 -21.08 -4.50
C PRO A 300 -10.87 -21.44 -3.37
N SER A 301 -9.92 -22.33 -3.63
CA SER A 301 -8.91 -22.78 -2.67
C SER A 301 -8.01 -21.63 -2.19
N LEU A 302 -7.66 -20.67 -3.05
CA LEU A 302 -6.92 -19.47 -2.67
C LEU A 302 -7.84 -18.47 -1.97
N LEU A 303 -9.05 -18.28 -2.50
CA LEU A 303 -10.02 -17.32 -1.94
C LEU A 303 -10.28 -17.61 -0.46
N GLY A 304 -10.62 -18.87 -0.13
CA GLY A 304 -10.91 -19.25 1.25
C GLY A 304 -9.74 -19.01 2.20
N ARG A 305 -8.50 -19.22 1.74
CA ARG A 305 -7.29 -18.96 2.55
C ARG A 305 -7.08 -17.47 2.80
N MET A 306 -7.30 -16.64 1.79
CA MET A 306 -7.18 -15.18 1.95
C MET A 306 -8.24 -14.62 2.89
N GLU A 307 -9.50 -15.06 2.78
CA GLU A 307 -10.55 -14.63 3.71
C GLU A 307 -10.25 -15.06 5.15
N GLU A 308 -9.77 -16.30 5.34
CA GLU A 308 -9.38 -16.83 6.65
C GLU A 308 -8.22 -16.00 7.28
N LEU A 309 -7.24 -15.56 6.48
CA LEU A 309 -6.18 -14.66 6.95
C LEU A 309 -6.72 -13.28 7.30
N ILE A 310 -7.59 -12.70 6.47
CA ILE A 310 -8.16 -11.36 6.70
C ILE A 310 -8.98 -11.37 7.99
N ASP A 311 -9.84 -12.35 8.18
CA ASP A 311 -10.64 -12.52 9.40
C ASP A 311 -9.73 -12.64 10.64
N PHE A 312 -8.65 -13.41 10.53
CA PHE A 312 -7.72 -13.59 11.63
C PHE A 312 -7.02 -12.30 12.05
N VAL A 313 -6.50 -11.51 11.08
CA VAL A 313 -5.73 -10.29 11.36
C VAL A 313 -6.58 -9.07 11.69
N THR A 314 -7.87 -9.11 11.34
CA THR A 314 -8.86 -8.04 11.62
C THR A 314 -9.78 -8.36 12.80
N ALA A 315 -9.63 -9.54 13.43
CA ALA A 315 -10.44 -10.00 14.54
C ALA A 315 -10.57 -8.96 15.69
N PRO A 316 -11.71 -8.95 16.42
CA PRO A 316 -11.91 -8.03 17.54
C PRO A 316 -10.76 -8.10 18.56
N GLY A 317 -10.28 -6.92 18.97
CA GLY A 317 -9.13 -6.78 19.87
C GLY A 317 -7.80 -6.49 19.17
N THR A 318 -7.71 -6.69 17.85
CA THR A 318 -6.60 -6.15 17.04
C THR A 318 -6.76 -4.64 16.84
N ARG A 319 -5.65 -3.90 16.85
CA ARG A 319 -5.65 -2.43 16.63
C ARG A 319 -4.89 -2.06 15.38
#